data_AF-A0A952T8Y1-F1
#
_entry.id   AF-A0A952T8Y1-F1
#
_cell.length_a   1.000
_cell.length_b   1.000
_cell.length_c   1.000
_cell.angle_alpha   90.00
_cell.angle_beta   90.00
_cell.angle_gamma   90.00
#
_symmetry.space_group_name_H-M   'P 1'
#
loop_
_entity.id
_entity.type
_entity.pdbx_description
1 polymer ?
#
loop_
_entity_poly.entity_id
_entity_poly.type
_entity_poly.pdbx_seq_one_letter_code
_entity_poly.pdbx_strand_id
1 'polypeptide(L)'
;MNKLLTILFFGLTTFVYGQPNFDITDFNEKMEIAEWLYKYDMVAWWTSDSVMIQDKKEIERLGKEWFCFEQNDTWHAVYGKYKNNQFDLVFHFKVDNKGQVSRTSETIDTTLLNKYSRALQTANNQLKALEDTVKIRFNQYIKENEDKTLSVWVLPAFQPNNVAVYGGEFIYTIDPTGNQILKDDSYFQGQFRGFKVDNPREIWINYQELEKPTLGAVFFVWYYKSYFTKIIIDNSKSISTAIKSDDSWTWVHALKKPEKKKKKKK
;
A
#
# COMPACT_ATOMS: atom_id res chain seq x y z
N MET A 1 39.94 -28.17 -11.10
CA MET A 1 39.83 -26.72 -10.83
C MET A 1 38.63 -26.19 -11.57
N ASN A 2 37.48 -26.01 -10.89
CA ASN A 2 36.36 -25.23 -11.41
C ASN A 2 35.80 -24.43 -10.24
N LYS A 3 35.88 -23.10 -10.36
CA LYS A 3 35.55 -22.12 -9.32
C LYS A 3 34.04 -22.09 -9.08
N LEU A 4 33.64 -22.20 -7.82
CA LEU A 4 32.30 -21.82 -7.35
C LEU A 4 32.09 -20.33 -7.67
N LEU A 5 31.01 -20.01 -8.36
CA LEU A 5 30.53 -18.65 -8.56
C LEU A 5 29.56 -18.33 -7.41
N THR A 6 30.04 -17.63 -6.40
CA THR A 6 29.22 -17.04 -5.35
C THR A 6 28.41 -15.89 -5.96
N ILE A 7 27.09 -16.05 -6.07
CA ILE A 7 26.18 -14.97 -6.47
C ILE A 7 25.93 -14.12 -5.22
N LEU A 8 26.62 -12.99 -5.13
CA LEU A 8 26.37 -11.94 -4.16
C LEU A 8 25.14 -11.15 -4.63
N PHE A 9 24.03 -11.21 -3.88
CA PHE A 9 22.94 -10.25 -4.02
C PHE A 9 23.44 -8.90 -3.47
N PHE A 10 23.89 -8.01 -4.35
CA PHE A 10 24.02 -6.61 -4.00
C PHE A 10 22.61 -6.03 -3.89
N GLY A 11 22.22 -5.63 -2.67
CA GLY A 11 21.10 -4.72 -2.48
C GLY A 11 21.34 -3.48 -3.33
N LEU A 12 20.40 -3.18 -4.22
CA LEU A 12 20.37 -1.95 -4.99
C LEU A 12 20.09 -0.79 -4.03
N THR A 13 21.13 -0.24 -3.42
CA THR A 13 21.08 1.09 -2.85
C THR A 13 21.11 2.08 -4.01
N THR A 14 19.93 2.52 -4.44
CA THR A 14 19.81 3.61 -5.40
C THR A 14 20.33 4.89 -4.75
N PHE A 15 21.51 5.36 -5.18
CA PHE A 15 21.99 6.70 -4.88
C PHE A 15 21.05 7.71 -5.54
N VAL A 16 20.18 8.33 -4.75
CA VAL A 16 19.36 9.48 -5.19
C VAL A 16 20.25 10.72 -5.16
N TYR A 17 20.28 11.47 -6.26
CA TYR A 17 20.84 12.83 -6.30
C TYR A 17 20.02 13.74 -5.36
N GLY A 18 20.39 13.79 -4.08
CA GLY A 18 19.78 14.67 -3.10
C GLY A 18 20.12 16.13 -3.41
N GLN A 19 19.12 16.93 -3.77
CA GLN A 19 19.25 18.39 -3.71
C GLN A 19 19.22 18.83 -2.24
N PRO A 20 20.07 19.77 -1.81
CA PRO A 20 20.07 20.25 -0.43
C PRO A 20 18.68 20.82 -0.09
N ASN A 21 18.08 20.31 1.00
CA ASN A 21 16.78 20.70 1.62
C ASN A 21 15.52 19.86 1.29
N PHE A 22 15.57 18.80 0.49
CA PHE A 22 14.47 17.82 0.46
C PHE A 22 14.65 16.81 1.60
N ASP A 23 13.58 16.52 2.36
CA ASP A 23 13.62 15.55 3.46
C ASP A 23 13.59 14.13 2.89
N ILE A 24 14.76 13.67 2.45
CA ILE A 24 14.92 12.38 1.79
C ILE A 24 14.70 11.22 2.75
N THR A 25 14.96 11.40 4.06
CA THR A 25 14.75 10.37 5.07
C THR A 25 13.25 10.06 5.20
N ASP A 26 12.44 11.10 5.43
CA ASP A 26 10.99 10.99 5.52
C ASP A 26 10.35 10.41 4.24
N PHE A 27 10.92 10.73 3.07
CA PHE A 27 10.48 10.16 1.80
C PHE A 27 10.83 8.68 1.66
N ASN A 28 12.07 8.29 2.00
CA ASN A 28 12.53 6.92 1.88
C ASN A 28 11.75 5.98 2.81
N GLU A 29 11.44 6.41 4.04
CA GLU A 29 10.58 5.65 4.95
C GLU A 29 9.19 5.38 4.34
N LYS A 30 8.57 6.40 3.72
CA LYS A 30 7.30 6.22 3.00
C LYS A 30 7.45 5.30 1.79
N MET A 31 8.57 5.39 1.10
CA MET A 31 8.84 4.58 -0.08
C MET A 31 8.98 3.09 0.29
N GLU A 32 9.71 2.76 1.36
CA GLU A 32 9.81 1.39 1.87
C GLU A 32 8.44 0.80 2.22
N ILE A 33 7.59 1.60 2.88
CA ILE A 33 6.21 1.20 3.18
C ILE A 33 5.43 1.02 1.86
N ALA A 34 5.50 1.96 0.92
CA ALA A 34 4.79 1.88 -0.35
C ALA A 34 5.19 0.65 -1.18
N GLU A 35 6.47 0.25 -1.18
CA GLU A 35 6.93 -0.98 -1.83
C GLU A 35 6.38 -2.22 -1.14
N TRP A 36 6.36 -2.23 0.19
CA TRP A 36 5.78 -3.33 0.96
C TRP A 36 4.27 -3.47 0.69
N LEU A 37 3.53 -2.35 0.67
CA LEU A 37 2.11 -2.32 0.32
C LEU A 37 1.86 -2.79 -1.12
N TYR A 38 2.73 -2.41 -2.06
CA TYR A 38 2.64 -2.86 -3.45
C TYR A 38 2.83 -4.38 -3.56
N LYS A 39 3.84 -4.94 -2.88
CA LYS A 39 4.05 -6.40 -2.84
C LYS A 39 2.85 -7.12 -2.21
N TYR A 40 2.31 -6.59 -1.11
CA TYR A 40 1.09 -7.10 -0.49
C TYR A 40 -0.08 -7.15 -1.48
N ASP A 41 -0.32 -6.05 -2.21
CA ASP A 41 -1.40 -5.96 -3.18
C ASP A 41 -1.25 -6.98 -4.32
N MET A 42 -0.01 -7.15 -4.83
CA MET A 42 0.30 -8.17 -5.83
C MET A 42 -0.03 -9.58 -5.34
N VAL A 43 0.33 -9.91 -4.09
CA VAL A 43 0.00 -11.21 -3.46
C VAL A 43 -1.50 -11.38 -3.34
N ALA A 44 -2.23 -10.35 -2.88
CA ALA A 44 -3.68 -10.39 -2.79
C ALA A 44 -4.32 -10.63 -4.15
N TRP A 45 -3.82 -9.98 -5.21
CA TRP A 45 -4.31 -10.14 -6.57
C TRP A 45 -4.06 -11.55 -7.12
N TRP A 46 -2.82 -12.05 -7.06
CA TRP A 46 -2.47 -13.40 -7.55
C TRP A 46 -3.24 -14.52 -6.84
N THR A 47 -3.48 -14.34 -5.54
CA THR A 47 -4.18 -15.36 -4.75
C THR A 47 -5.71 -15.26 -4.88
N SER A 48 -6.26 -14.08 -5.18
CA SER A 48 -7.69 -13.91 -5.44
C SER A 48 -8.14 -14.73 -6.66
N ASP A 49 -7.37 -14.72 -7.75
CA ASP A 49 -7.66 -15.56 -8.92
C ASP A 49 -7.62 -17.05 -8.56
N SER A 50 -6.70 -17.44 -7.67
CA SER A 50 -6.57 -18.82 -7.18
C SER A 50 -7.74 -19.25 -6.31
N VAL A 51 -8.36 -18.32 -5.55
CA VAL A 51 -9.59 -18.58 -4.77
C VAL A 51 -10.77 -18.89 -5.68
N MET A 52 -10.92 -18.14 -6.78
CA MET A 52 -12.10 -18.24 -7.66
C MET A 52 -12.21 -19.57 -8.42
N ILE A 53 -11.13 -20.35 -8.49
CA ILE A 53 -11.09 -21.67 -9.13
C ILE A 53 -11.24 -22.84 -8.12
N GLN A 54 -11.39 -22.56 -6.83
CA GLN A 54 -11.55 -23.60 -5.79
C GLN A 54 -12.96 -24.22 -5.78
N ASP A 55 -13.14 -25.25 -4.96
CA ASP A 55 -14.43 -25.90 -4.79
C ASP A 55 -15.52 -24.92 -4.32
N LYS A 56 -16.69 -24.97 -4.96
CA LYS A 56 -17.79 -24.04 -4.68
C LYS A 56 -18.26 -24.10 -3.23
N LYS A 57 -18.26 -25.26 -2.59
CA LYS A 57 -18.68 -25.41 -1.18
C LYS A 57 -17.67 -24.77 -0.24
N GLU A 58 -16.38 -24.78 -0.59
CA GLU A 58 -15.36 -24.06 0.18
C GLU A 58 -15.52 -22.55 0.00
N ILE A 59 -15.77 -22.07 -1.22
CA ILE A 59 -16.01 -20.65 -1.49
C ILE A 59 -17.22 -20.13 -0.70
N GLU A 60 -18.29 -20.92 -0.55
CA GLU A 60 -19.47 -20.56 0.27
C GLU A 60 -19.16 -20.35 1.77
N ARG A 61 -18.04 -20.89 2.27
CA ARG A 61 -17.61 -20.69 3.67
C ARG A 61 -16.94 -19.33 3.89
N LEU A 62 -16.49 -18.67 2.82
CA LEU A 62 -15.77 -17.39 2.92
C LEU A 62 -16.63 -16.29 3.53
N GLY A 63 -15.97 -15.46 4.34
CA GLY A 63 -16.46 -14.18 4.80
C GLY A 63 -15.92 -13.04 3.94
N LYS A 64 -15.93 -11.83 4.51
CA LYS A 64 -15.26 -10.68 3.89
C LYS A 64 -13.78 -10.62 4.26
N GLU A 65 -13.36 -11.45 5.22
CA GLU A 65 -12.05 -11.38 5.82
C GLU A 65 -11.00 -12.11 5.00
N TRP A 66 -10.01 -11.33 4.59
CA TRP A 66 -8.78 -11.79 3.98
C TRP A 66 -7.67 -10.84 4.36
N PHE A 67 -6.44 -11.36 4.40
CA PHE A 67 -5.24 -10.57 4.56
C PHE A 67 -4.01 -11.36 4.11
N CYS A 68 -2.96 -10.64 3.81
CA CYS A 68 -1.63 -11.17 3.58
C CYS A 68 -0.69 -10.85 4.75
N PHE A 69 0.36 -11.65 4.89
CA PHE A 69 1.48 -11.37 5.79
C PHE A 69 2.75 -12.04 5.25
N GLU A 70 3.90 -11.52 5.64
CA GLU A 70 5.21 -12.06 5.23
C GLU A 70 5.86 -12.76 6.42
N GLN A 71 6.37 -13.97 6.20
CA GLN A 71 7.10 -14.74 7.19
C GLN A 71 8.23 -15.52 6.51
N ASN A 72 9.47 -15.36 6.99
CA ASN A 72 10.65 -16.03 6.45
C ASN A 72 10.77 -15.91 4.91
N ASP A 73 10.69 -14.68 4.40
CA ASP A 73 10.74 -14.36 2.96
C ASP A 73 9.66 -15.02 2.09
N THR A 74 8.60 -15.54 2.72
CA THR A 74 7.44 -16.13 2.04
C THR A 74 6.20 -15.30 2.35
N TRP A 75 5.43 -14.98 1.31
CA TRP A 75 4.15 -14.31 1.48
C TRP A 75 3.06 -15.34 1.70
N HIS A 76 2.22 -15.07 2.68
CA HIS A 76 1.05 -15.87 3.01
C HIS A 76 -0.19 -15.04 2.72
N ALA A 77 -1.18 -15.63 2.05
CA ALA A 77 -2.51 -15.05 1.90
C ALA A 77 -3.54 -15.98 2.52
N VAL A 78 -4.36 -15.44 3.41
CA VAL A 78 -5.41 -16.18 4.09
C VAL A 78 -6.77 -15.62 3.75
N TYR A 79 -7.71 -16.53 3.56
CA TYR A 79 -9.10 -16.23 3.26
C TYR A 79 -9.97 -17.04 4.20
N GLY A 80 -10.95 -16.38 4.79
CA GLY A 80 -11.77 -17.02 5.80
C GLY A 80 -12.93 -16.17 6.23
N LYS A 81 -13.42 -16.45 7.42
CA LYS A 81 -14.55 -15.75 8.01
C LYS A 81 -14.29 -15.50 9.47
N TYR A 82 -14.39 -14.23 9.89
CA TYR A 82 -14.31 -13.89 11.30
C TYR A 82 -15.71 -13.76 11.90
N LYS A 83 -16.04 -14.60 12.87
CA LYS A 83 -17.33 -14.55 13.58
C LYS A 83 -17.17 -15.05 15.00
N ASN A 84 -17.91 -14.46 15.95
CA ASN A 84 -17.90 -14.87 17.37
C ASN A 84 -16.48 -14.94 17.95
N ASN A 85 -15.67 -13.93 17.63
CA ASN A 85 -14.26 -13.82 18.00
C ASN A 85 -13.31 -14.91 17.48
N GLN A 86 -13.74 -15.71 16.50
CA GLN A 86 -12.96 -16.78 15.91
C GLN A 86 -12.86 -16.64 14.39
N PHE A 87 -11.65 -16.79 13.87
CA PHE A 87 -11.39 -16.89 12.45
C PHE A 87 -11.50 -18.34 11.98
N ASP A 88 -12.45 -18.61 11.08
CA ASP A 88 -12.50 -19.84 10.31
C ASP A 88 -11.62 -19.69 9.06
N LEU A 89 -10.46 -20.35 9.06
CA LEU A 89 -9.56 -20.39 7.91
C LEU A 89 -10.10 -21.34 6.85
N VAL A 90 -10.33 -20.82 5.64
CA VAL A 90 -10.84 -21.59 4.51
C VAL A 90 -9.73 -21.87 3.50
N PHE A 91 -9.01 -20.82 3.09
CA PHE A 91 -7.87 -20.96 2.19
C PHE A 91 -6.61 -20.33 2.77
N HIS A 92 -5.50 -21.01 2.55
CA HIS A 92 -4.15 -20.55 2.87
C HIS A 92 -3.29 -20.78 1.64
N PHE A 93 -2.77 -19.68 1.08
CA PHE A 93 -1.84 -19.70 -0.03
C PHE A 93 -0.48 -19.19 0.40
N LYS A 94 0.57 -19.77 -0.16
CA LYS A 94 1.93 -19.26 -0.14
C LYS A 94 2.30 -18.70 -1.50
N VAL A 95 3.02 -17.60 -1.49
CA VAL A 95 3.61 -16.98 -2.66
C VAL A 95 5.11 -16.89 -2.43
N ASP A 96 5.88 -17.55 -3.29
CA ASP A 96 7.34 -17.53 -3.22
C ASP A 96 7.93 -16.26 -3.82
N ASN A 97 9.26 -16.13 -3.76
CA ASN A 97 10.00 -14.99 -4.31
C ASN A 97 9.95 -14.88 -5.85
N LYS A 98 9.42 -15.88 -6.55
CA LYS A 98 9.17 -15.87 -8.01
C LYS A 98 7.72 -15.53 -8.34
N GLY A 99 6.88 -15.27 -7.34
CA GLY A 99 5.45 -15.02 -7.51
C GLY A 99 4.64 -16.29 -7.76
N GLN A 100 5.20 -17.48 -7.51
CA GLN A 100 4.46 -18.73 -7.67
C GLN A 100 3.48 -18.91 -6.50
N VAL A 101 2.20 -19.00 -6.83
CA VAL A 101 1.13 -19.26 -5.86
C VAL A 101 0.97 -20.76 -5.65
N SER A 102 0.89 -21.19 -4.38
CA SER A 102 0.58 -22.57 -4.00
C SER A 102 -0.39 -22.60 -2.83
N ARG A 103 -1.42 -23.45 -2.90
CA ARG A 103 -2.30 -23.73 -1.75
C ARG A 103 -1.54 -24.63 -0.77
N THR A 104 -1.67 -24.36 0.52
CA THR A 104 -1.06 -25.17 1.58
C THR A 104 -2.08 -25.53 2.66
N SER A 105 -1.83 -26.64 3.35
CA SER A 105 -2.56 -27.08 4.54
C SER A 105 -1.81 -26.77 5.84
N GLU A 106 -0.74 -25.99 5.77
CA GLU A 106 0.00 -25.57 6.96
C GLU A 106 -0.89 -24.78 7.91
N THR A 107 -0.79 -25.12 9.19
CA THR A 107 -1.49 -24.43 10.26
C THR A 107 -0.88 -23.06 10.50
N ILE A 108 -1.73 -22.05 10.61
CA ILE A 108 -1.33 -20.71 11.06
C ILE A 108 -1.74 -20.55 12.51
N ASP A 109 -0.93 -19.82 13.28
CA ASP A 109 -1.30 -19.41 14.64
C ASP A 109 -2.67 -18.70 14.64
N THR A 110 -3.66 -19.33 15.27
CA THR A 110 -5.00 -18.77 15.39
C THR A 110 -5.03 -17.43 16.13
N THR A 111 -4.06 -17.16 17.00
CA THR A 111 -3.91 -15.86 17.68
C THR A 111 -3.60 -14.77 16.65
N LEU A 112 -2.72 -15.04 15.70
CA LEU A 112 -2.42 -14.17 14.57
C LEU A 112 -3.67 -13.92 13.72
N LEU A 113 -4.38 -14.97 13.34
CA LEU A 113 -5.57 -14.84 12.50
C LEU A 113 -6.65 -13.98 13.16
N ASN A 114 -6.89 -14.23 14.45
CA ASN A 114 -7.89 -13.51 15.21
C ASN A 114 -7.51 -12.03 15.42
N LYS A 115 -6.24 -11.74 15.77
CA LYS A 115 -5.83 -10.34 16.03
C LYS A 115 -5.81 -9.50 14.75
N TYR A 116 -5.39 -10.07 13.61
CA TYR A 116 -5.43 -9.38 12.32
C TYR A 116 -6.87 -9.08 11.90
N SER A 117 -7.76 -10.06 12.06
CA SER A 117 -9.18 -9.89 11.75
C SER A 117 -9.84 -8.80 12.58
N ARG A 118 -9.55 -8.75 13.89
CA ARG A 118 -10.05 -7.68 14.77
C ARG A 118 -9.49 -6.32 14.36
N ALA A 119 -8.19 -6.22 14.09
CA ALA A 119 -7.57 -4.96 13.69
C ALA A 119 -8.18 -4.40 12.40
N LEU A 120 -8.40 -5.25 11.39
CA LEU A 120 -9.08 -4.85 10.15
C LEU A 120 -10.53 -4.43 10.40
N GLN A 121 -11.28 -5.15 11.24
CA GLN A 121 -12.65 -4.73 11.60
C GLN A 121 -12.65 -3.40 12.37
N THR A 122 -11.72 -3.20 13.29
CA THR A 122 -11.53 -1.95 14.05
C THR A 122 -11.25 -0.77 13.11
N ALA A 123 -10.31 -0.93 12.17
CA ALA A 123 -10.00 0.09 11.16
C ALA A 123 -11.19 0.39 10.23
N ASN A 124 -11.85 -0.64 9.69
CA ASN A 124 -12.98 -0.46 8.79
C ASN A 124 -14.19 0.18 9.49
N ASN A 125 -14.42 -0.11 10.77
CA ASN A 125 -15.46 0.56 11.54
C ASN A 125 -15.24 2.07 11.67
N GLN A 126 -13.98 2.51 11.74
CA GLN A 126 -13.62 3.93 11.76
C GLN A 126 -13.95 4.62 10.43
N LEU A 127 -13.89 3.88 9.32
CA LEU A 127 -14.13 4.40 7.96
C LEU A 127 -15.56 4.27 7.48
N LYS A 128 -16.39 3.48 8.18
CA LYS A 128 -17.74 3.13 7.74
C LYS A 128 -18.58 4.34 7.32
N ALA A 129 -18.57 5.41 8.12
CA ALA A 129 -19.32 6.62 7.79
C ALA A 129 -18.84 7.28 6.49
N LEU A 130 -17.53 7.26 6.22
CA LEU A 130 -16.98 7.74 4.96
C LEU A 130 -17.37 6.81 3.81
N GLU A 131 -17.16 5.50 3.94
CA GLU A 131 -17.49 4.50 2.92
C GLU A 131 -18.97 4.51 2.53
N ASP A 132 -19.87 4.74 3.49
CA ASP A 132 -21.31 4.87 3.22
C ASP A 132 -21.64 6.12 2.38
N THR A 133 -20.77 7.14 2.40
CA THR A 133 -20.92 8.37 1.62
C THR A 133 -20.19 8.33 0.28
N VAL A 134 -19.03 7.68 0.23
CA VAL A 134 -18.17 7.64 -0.97
C VAL A 134 -18.34 6.32 -1.69
N LYS A 135 -18.81 6.36 -2.94
CA LYS A 135 -19.01 5.15 -3.77
C LYS A 135 -17.72 4.70 -4.45
N ILE A 136 -16.63 4.59 -3.68
CA ILE A 136 -15.34 4.08 -4.17
C ILE A 136 -14.92 2.85 -3.38
N ARG A 137 -14.13 1.99 -4.01
CA ARG A 137 -13.52 0.83 -3.37
C ARG A 137 -12.22 1.21 -2.69
N PHE A 138 -11.92 0.53 -1.59
CA PHE A 138 -10.66 0.61 -0.87
C PHE A 138 -9.98 -0.74 -0.82
N ASN A 139 -8.64 -0.72 -0.80
CA ASN A 139 -7.82 -1.87 -0.45
C ASN A 139 -7.34 -1.67 0.98
N GLN A 140 -7.23 -2.78 1.72
CA GLN A 140 -6.76 -2.81 3.09
C GLN A 140 -5.46 -3.60 3.17
N TYR A 141 -4.55 -3.13 4.01
CA TYR A 141 -3.25 -3.72 4.26
C TYR A 141 -3.01 -3.76 5.76
N ILE A 142 -2.36 -4.81 6.25
CA ILE A 142 -2.09 -4.99 7.68
C ILE A 142 -0.73 -5.61 7.93
N LYS A 143 0.03 -5.07 8.88
CA LYS A 143 1.35 -5.56 9.28
C LYS A 143 1.47 -5.56 10.81
N GLU A 144 2.14 -6.56 11.36
CA GLU A 144 2.61 -6.53 12.75
C GLU A 144 3.97 -5.84 12.83
N ASN A 145 4.08 -4.90 13.76
CA ASN A 145 5.30 -4.18 14.07
C ASN A 145 6.15 -4.95 15.09
N GLU A 146 7.41 -4.54 15.25
CA GLU A 146 8.34 -5.17 16.19
C GLU A 146 7.83 -5.15 17.64
N ASP A 147 7.16 -4.07 18.02
CA ASP A 147 6.54 -3.86 19.34
C ASP A 147 5.18 -4.57 19.53
N LYS A 148 4.80 -5.41 18.56
CA LYS A 148 3.53 -6.15 18.50
C LYS A 148 2.28 -5.32 18.25
N THR A 149 2.40 -4.01 18.07
CA THR A 149 1.28 -3.23 17.52
C THR A 149 1.01 -3.62 16.07
N LEU A 150 -0.18 -3.30 15.59
CA LEU A 150 -0.62 -3.60 14.23
C LEU A 150 -0.78 -2.30 13.46
N SER A 151 -0.07 -2.16 12.36
CA SER A 151 -0.32 -1.07 11.41
C SER A 151 -1.34 -1.53 10.38
N VAL A 152 -2.40 -0.74 10.21
CA VAL A 152 -3.43 -0.95 9.19
C VAL A 152 -3.47 0.26 8.27
N TRP A 153 -3.39 0.01 6.96
CA TRP A 153 -3.54 1.02 5.92
C TRP A 153 -4.79 0.71 5.11
N VAL A 154 -5.63 1.71 4.89
CA VAL A 154 -6.76 1.63 3.97
C VAL A 154 -6.60 2.73 2.93
N LEU A 155 -6.38 2.32 1.67
CA LEU A 155 -6.06 3.21 0.56
C LEU A 155 -7.07 3.02 -0.57
N PRO A 156 -7.37 4.06 -1.38
CA PRO A 156 -8.26 3.92 -2.53
C PRO A 156 -7.77 2.82 -3.48
N ALA A 157 -8.65 1.87 -3.77
CA ALA A 157 -8.36 0.78 -4.69
C ALA A 157 -8.39 1.25 -6.15
N PHE A 158 -7.90 0.40 -7.05
CA PHE A 158 -8.18 0.57 -8.46
C PHE A 158 -9.67 0.30 -8.74
N GLN A 159 -10.38 1.30 -9.29
CA GLN A 159 -11.82 1.22 -9.46
C GLN A 159 -12.21 0.41 -10.70
N PRO A 160 -13.37 -0.29 -10.71
CA PRO A 160 -13.80 -1.16 -11.80
C PRO A 160 -13.97 -0.46 -13.16
N ASN A 161 -14.12 0.85 -13.15
CA ASN A 161 -14.27 1.67 -14.33
C ASN A 161 -12.91 2.21 -14.84
N ASN A 162 -11.80 1.52 -14.55
CA ASN A 162 -10.45 1.91 -14.95
C ASN A 162 -10.04 3.31 -14.44
N VAL A 163 -10.37 3.63 -13.20
CA VAL A 163 -10.00 4.89 -12.55
C VAL A 163 -9.02 4.63 -11.39
N ALA A 164 -7.84 5.24 -11.48
CA ALA A 164 -6.90 5.36 -10.37
C ALA A 164 -7.33 6.53 -9.49
N VAL A 165 -7.54 6.29 -8.18
CA VAL A 165 -8.10 7.28 -7.24
C VAL A 165 -7.05 7.71 -6.21
N TYR A 166 -7.07 9.00 -5.84
CA TYR A 166 -6.23 9.59 -4.80
C TYR A 166 -7.04 10.63 -3.98
N GLY A 167 -6.43 11.17 -2.92
CA GLY A 167 -7.01 12.24 -2.10
C GLY A 167 -7.39 11.84 -0.67
N GLY A 168 -7.22 10.57 -0.30
CA GLY A 168 -7.34 10.11 1.08
C GLY A 168 -6.51 8.86 1.34
N GLU A 169 -6.02 8.75 2.56
CA GLU A 169 -5.30 7.59 3.11
C GLU A 169 -5.66 7.45 4.59
N PHE A 170 -5.89 6.23 5.04
CA PHE A 170 -6.28 5.98 6.41
C PHE A 170 -5.28 5.03 7.04
N ILE A 171 -4.61 5.50 8.09
CA ILE A 171 -3.43 4.84 8.65
C ILE A 171 -3.61 4.78 10.16
N TYR A 172 -3.76 3.55 10.65
CA TYR A 172 -4.02 3.29 12.05
C TYR A 172 -2.90 2.45 12.64
N THR A 173 -2.40 2.87 13.80
CA THR A 173 -1.66 1.97 14.69
C THR A 173 -2.65 1.44 15.71
N ILE A 174 -2.78 0.11 15.76
CA ILE A 174 -3.74 -0.61 16.59
C ILE A 174 -2.95 -1.41 17.63
N ASP A 175 -3.53 -1.57 18.81
CA ASP A 175 -2.94 -2.33 19.90
C ASP A 175 -2.69 -3.81 19.53
N PRO A 176 -1.83 -4.53 20.28
CA PRO A 176 -1.50 -5.92 19.97
C PRO A 176 -2.71 -6.88 19.95
N THR A 177 -3.81 -6.50 20.62
CA THR A 177 -5.03 -7.31 20.62
C THR A 177 -5.89 -7.10 19.37
N GLY A 178 -5.68 -6.01 18.62
CA GLY A 178 -6.45 -5.66 17.42
C GLY A 178 -7.77 -4.93 17.72
N ASN A 179 -8.00 -4.48 18.96
CA ASN A 179 -9.29 -3.95 19.40
C ASN A 179 -9.30 -2.42 19.54
N GLN A 180 -8.14 -1.77 19.63
CA GLN A 180 -8.07 -0.35 19.95
C GLN A 180 -7.10 0.39 19.02
N ILE A 181 -7.57 1.48 18.43
CA ILE A 181 -6.71 2.44 17.73
C ILE A 181 -5.90 3.21 18.78
N LEU A 182 -4.57 3.07 18.70
CA LEU A 182 -3.60 3.81 19.51
C LEU A 182 -3.19 5.12 18.84
N LYS A 183 -3.13 5.13 17.51
CA LYS A 183 -2.74 6.30 16.71
C LYS A 183 -3.51 6.33 15.39
N ASP A 184 -3.88 7.54 14.98
CA ASP A 184 -4.50 7.83 13.69
C ASP A 184 -3.64 8.86 12.94
N ASP A 185 -2.94 8.40 11.91
CA ASP A 185 -2.11 9.22 11.00
C ASP A 185 -2.82 9.44 9.65
N SER A 186 -4.15 9.26 9.61
CA SER A 186 -4.94 9.41 8.39
C SER A 186 -4.88 10.83 7.84
N TYR A 187 -4.97 10.94 6.53
CA TYR A 187 -5.09 12.20 5.83
C TYR A 187 -6.20 12.12 4.78
N PHE A 188 -7.05 13.13 4.73
CA PHE A 188 -8.12 13.24 3.74
C PHE A 188 -8.24 14.68 3.25
N GLN A 189 -8.12 14.87 1.94
CA GLN A 189 -8.23 16.17 1.28
C GLN A 189 -9.67 16.74 1.26
N GLY A 190 -10.62 16.03 1.86
CA GLY A 190 -12.05 16.36 1.84
C GLY A 190 -12.79 15.83 0.61
N GLN A 191 -12.08 15.35 -0.42
CA GLN A 191 -12.66 14.72 -1.60
C GLN A 191 -11.68 13.74 -2.24
N PHE A 192 -12.22 12.73 -2.92
CA PHE A 192 -11.45 11.85 -3.79
C PHE A 192 -11.45 12.37 -5.22
N ARG A 193 -10.29 12.28 -5.87
CA ARG A 193 -10.10 12.60 -7.28
C ARG A 193 -9.54 11.39 -8.00
N GLY A 194 -9.68 11.32 -9.31
CA GLY A 194 -9.14 10.18 -10.04
C GLY A 194 -8.85 10.44 -11.51
N PHE A 195 -8.05 9.55 -12.07
CA PHE A 195 -7.62 9.58 -13.46
C PHE A 195 -8.02 8.28 -14.14
N LYS A 196 -8.62 8.39 -15.33
CA LYS A 196 -8.76 7.24 -16.23
C LYS A 196 -7.39 6.76 -16.69
N VAL A 197 -7.15 5.45 -16.63
CA VAL A 197 -5.88 4.82 -17.02
C VAL A 197 -5.86 4.30 -18.46
N ASP A 198 -6.93 4.55 -19.22
CA ASP A 198 -7.13 4.06 -20.59
C ASP A 198 -6.16 4.68 -21.62
N ASN A 199 -5.62 5.87 -21.32
CA ASN A 199 -4.71 6.60 -22.20
C ASN A 199 -3.48 7.07 -21.42
N PRO A 200 -2.28 6.52 -21.71
CA PRO A 200 -1.04 6.97 -21.09
C PRO A 200 -0.80 8.47 -21.31
N ARG A 201 -0.65 9.21 -20.22
CA ARG A 201 -0.39 10.66 -20.25
C ARG A 201 0.32 11.09 -18.98
N GLU A 202 0.82 12.32 -18.97
CA GLU A 202 1.31 12.95 -17.74
C GLU A 202 0.11 13.35 -16.88
N ILE A 203 0.18 13.03 -15.59
CA ILE A 203 -0.82 13.44 -14.60
C ILE A 203 -0.16 14.08 -13.38
N TRP A 204 -0.92 14.95 -12.72
CA TRP A 204 -0.47 15.71 -11.54
C TRP A 204 -1.43 15.44 -10.39
N ILE A 205 -0.94 14.86 -9.30
CA ILE A 205 -1.69 14.75 -8.05
C ILE A 205 -1.37 15.98 -7.19
N ASN A 206 -2.37 16.84 -7.02
CA ASN A 206 -2.24 18.12 -6.31
C ASN A 206 -2.39 17.93 -4.79
N TYR A 207 -1.31 18.26 -4.08
CA TYR A 207 -1.20 18.32 -2.63
C TYR A 207 -0.48 19.62 -2.19
N GLN A 208 -0.77 20.74 -2.87
CA GLN A 208 -0.14 22.03 -2.63
C GLN A 208 -0.43 22.62 -1.24
N GLU A 209 -1.39 22.07 -0.50
CA GLU A 209 -1.64 22.38 0.91
C GLU A 209 -0.65 21.70 1.87
N LEU A 210 0.10 20.70 1.39
CA LEU A 210 1.08 19.96 2.15
C LEU A 210 2.50 20.31 1.72
N GLU A 211 3.43 20.40 2.67
CA GLU A 211 4.83 20.67 2.38
C GLU A 211 5.56 19.46 1.78
N LYS A 212 5.16 18.25 2.20
CA LYS A 212 5.79 16.97 1.87
C LYS A 212 4.77 16.01 1.25
N PRO A 213 5.21 15.05 0.40
CA PRO A 213 4.35 13.96 -0.06
C PRO A 213 3.80 13.14 1.10
N THR A 214 2.55 12.71 0.98
CA THR A 214 1.99 11.71 1.90
C THR A 214 2.34 10.29 1.48
N LEU A 215 2.12 9.29 2.35
CA LEU A 215 2.36 7.89 2.00
C LEU A 215 1.47 7.46 0.83
N GLY A 216 0.18 7.81 0.87
CA GLY A 216 -0.79 7.53 -0.18
C GLY A 216 -0.38 8.15 -1.53
N ALA A 217 0.22 9.34 -1.53
CA ALA A 217 0.74 9.96 -2.75
C ALA A 217 1.94 9.18 -3.34
N VAL A 218 2.88 8.76 -2.48
CA VAL A 218 4.03 7.93 -2.88
C VAL A 218 3.57 6.58 -3.39
N PHE A 219 2.67 5.92 -2.67
CA PHE A 219 2.06 4.65 -3.07
C PHE A 219 1.31 4.79 -4.40
N PHE A 220 0.51 5.84 -4.60
CA PHE A 220 -0.21 6.07 -5.85
C PHE A 220 0.74 6.12 -7.06
N VAL A 221 1.82 6.91 -6.96
CA VAL A 221 2.83 6.96 -8.02
C VAL A 221 3.42 5.57 -8.25
N TRP A 222 3.83 4.88 -7.18
CA TRP A 222 4.49 3.59 -7.31
C TRP A 222 3.57 2.51 -7.89
N TYR A 223 2.32 2.48 -7.47
CA TYR A 223 1.32 1.52 -7.90
C TYR A 223 0.91 1.73 -9.36
N TYR A 224 0.66 2.99 -9.76
CA TYR A 224 0.12 3.31 -11.07
C TYR A 224 1.17 3.73 -12.12
N LYS A 225 2.47 3.70 -11.80
CA LYS A 225 3.57 4.17 -12.67
C LYS A 225 3.57 3.59 -14.09
N SER A 226 3.09 2.36 -14.29
CA SER A 226 3.03 1.72 -15.63
C SER A 226 1.85 2.18 -16.49
N TYR A 227 0.83 2.83 -15.90
CA TYR A 227 -0.40 3.25 -16.60
C TYR A 227 -0.31 4.67 -17.19
N PHE A 228 0.66 5.46 -16.73
CA PHE A 228 0.81 6.86 -17.10
C PHE A 228 2.21 7.09 -17.66
N THR A 229 2.38 8.08 -18.53
CA THR A 229 3.74 8.41 -19.02
C THR A 229 4.57 9.05 -17.91
N LYS A 230 3.91 9.74 -16.98
CA LYS A 230 4.53 10.36 -15.80
C LYS A 230 3.46 10.70 -14.76
N ILE A 231 3.78 10.51 -13.49
CA ILE A 231 2.91 10.91 -12.37
C ILE A 231 3.70 11.85 -11.47
N ILE A 232 3.17 13.06 -11.30
CA ILE A 232 3.82 14.13 -10.55
C ILE A 232 3.07 14.38 -9.25
N ILE A 233 3.76 14.24 -8.12
CA ILE A 233 3.27 14.70 -6.81
C ILE A 233 3.62 16.18 -6.68
N ASP A 234 2.60 17.03 -6.58
CA ASP A 234 2.77 18.47 -6.52
C ASP A 234 2.47 19.00 -5.12
N ASN A 235 3.52 19.24 -4.33
CA ASN A 235 3.44 19.77 -2.97
C ASN A 235 3.76 21.27 -2.92
N SER A 236 3.55 21.93 -1.79
CA SER A 236 3.76 23.38 -1.64
C SER A 236 5.23 23.79 -1.87
N LYS A 237 6.18 22.96 -1.42
CA LYS A 237 7.62 23.23 -1.47
C LYS A 237 8.40 22.36 -2.45
N SER A 238 7.79 21.31 -2.97
CA SER A 238 8.49 20.33 -3.80
C SER A 238 7.59 19.71 -4.87
N ILE A 239 8.25 19.11 -5.85
CA ILE A 239 7.65 18.25 -6.87
C ILE A 239 8.41 16.93 -6.83
N SER A 240 7.70 15.81 -6.76
CA SER A 240 8.29 14.47 -6.76
C SER A 240 7.71 13.62 -7.90
N THR A 241 8.55 12.85 -8.58
CA THR A 241 8.12 11.95 -9.67
C THR A 241 9.04 10.73 -9.74
N ALA A 242 8.48 9.58 -10.08
CA ALA A 242 9.27 8.42 -10.47
C ALA A 242 9.54 8.50 -11.99
N ILE A 243 10.77 8.21 -12.40
CA ILE A 243 11.19 8.16 -13.81
C ILE A 243 11.76 6.77 -14.07
N LYS A 244 11.38 6.17 -15.20
CA LYS A 244 11.95 4.91 -15.65
C LYS A 244 13.34 5.15 -16.27
N SER A 245 14.35 4.45 -15.78
CA SER A 245 15.70 4.40 -16.34
C SER A 245 16.08 2.93 -16.54
N ASP A 246 16.23 2.53 -17.80
CA ASP A 246 16.41 1.13 -18.20
C ASP A 246 15.30 0.23 -17.62
N ASP A 247 15.67 -0.78 -16.85
CA ASP A 247 14.75 -1.72 -16.16
C ASP A 247 14.41 -1.29 -14.72
N SER A 248 14.81 -0.09 -14.31
CA SER A 248 14.63 0.43 -12.95
C SER A 248 13.80 1.71 -12.93
N TRP A 249 13.25 2.03 -11.76
CA TRP A 249 12.59 3.31 -11.49
C TRP A 249 13.42 4.11 -10.51
N THR A 250 13.60 5.40 -10.78
CA THR A 250 14.33 6.32 -9.90
C THR A 250 13.44 7.50 -9.54
N TRP A 251 13.44 7.87 -8.27
CA TRP A 251 12.74 9.06 -7.80
C TRP A 251 13.56 10.32 -8.05
N VAL A 252 12.87 11.34 -8.56
CA VAL A 252 13.40 12.68 -8.76
C VAL A 252 12.58 13.67 -7.96
N HIS A 253 13.28 14.51 -7.20
CA HIS A 253 12.70 15.55 -6.36
C HIS A 253 13.23 16.92 -6.79
N ALA A 254 12.33 17.86 -6.99
CA ALA A 254 12.67 19.24 -7.33
C ALA A 254 12.02 20.21 -6.33
N LEU A 255 12.81 21.11 -5.75
CA LEU A 255 12.29 22.15 -4.85
C LEU A 255 11.67 23.29 -5.64
N LYS A 256 10.51 23.77 -5.18
CA LYS A 256 9.86 24.96 -5.73
C LYS A 256 10.56 26.20 -5.20
N LYS A 257 10.85 27.15 -6.09
CA LYS A 257 11.39 28.46 -5.67
C LYS A 257 10.35 29.17 -4.81
N PRO A 258 10.73 29.79 -3.68
CA PRO A 258 9.79 30.58 -2.89
C PRO A 258 9.21 31.71 -3.74
N GLU A 259 7.89 31.89 -3.71
CA GLU A 259 7.25 33.01 -4.39
C GLU A 259 7.86 34.33 -3.88
N LYS A 260 8.50 35.09 -4.78
CA LYS A 260 8.96 36.44 -4.45
C LYS A 260 7.71 37.28 -4.17
N LYS A 261 7.39 37.51 -2.89
CA LYS A 261 6.36 38.47 -2.48
C LYS A 261 6.62 39.78 -3.23
N LYS A 262 5.75 40.14 -4.17
CA LYS A 262 5.80 41.44 -4.85
C LYS A 262 5.70 42.49 -3.75
N LYS A 263 6.81 43.18 -3.44
CA LYS A 263 6.80 44.35 -2.57
C LYS A 263 5.79 45.32 -3.17
N LYS A 264 4.64 45.50 -2.51
CA LYS A 264 3.74 46.62 -2.82
C LYS A 264 4.59 47.88 -2.65
N LYS A 265 4.88 48.58 -3.75
CA LYS A 265 5.41 49.95 -3.69
C LYS A 265 4.38 50.75 -2.92
N LYS A 266 4.78 51.26 -1.74
CA LYS A 266 4.06 52.34 -1.07
C LYS A 266 4.34 53.64 -1.81
#